data_AF-A0A7Y0SG93-F1
#
_entry.id   AF-A0A7Y0SG93-F1
#
_cell.length_a   1.000
_cell.length_b   1.000
_cell.length_c   1.000
_cell.angle_alpha   90.00
_cell.angle_beta   90.00
_cell.angle_gamma   90.00
#
_symmetry.space_group_name_H-M   'P 1'
#
loop_
_entity.id
_entity.type
_entity.pdbx_description
1 polymer ?
#
loop_
_entity_poly.entity_id
_entity_poly.type
_entity_poly.pdbx_seq_one_letter_code
_entity_poly.pdbx_strand_id
1 'polypeptide(L)'
;LPASCPVIAVNKAKDIHTSTLKLFEKYLGETKTSLAWKKHRLVFSQATVEPPIEVMPFTTWRVDGEDIELKNMPNVYSGESLDL
;
A
#
# COMPACT_ATOMS: atom_id res chain seq x y z
N LEU A 1 2.58 7.03 13.44
CA LEU A 1 1.34 7.26 14.24
C LEU A 1 1.59 6.71 15.63
N PRO A 2 1.04 7.30 16.71
CA PRO A 2 1.12 6.70 18.03
C PRO A 2 0.43 5.32 18.03
N ALA A 3 0.92 4.38 18.84
CA ALA A 3 0.34 3.03 18.95
C ALA A 3 -1.14 3.04 19.39
N SER A 4 -1.56 4.07 20.13
CA SER A 4 -2.96 4.26 20.56
C SER A 4 -3.90 4.74 19.46
N CYS A 5 -3.38 5.10 18.27
CA CYS A 5 -4.18 5.61 17.17
C CYS A 5 -4.79 4.44 16.37
N PRO A 6 -6.13 4.25 16.39
CA PRO A 6 -6.77 3.23 15.57
C PRO A 6 -6.75 3.63 14.10
N VAL A 7 -6.38 2.69 13.23
CA VAL A 7 -6.45 2.85 11.78
C VAL A 7 -7.60 2.02 11.24
N ILE A 8 -8.51 2.68 10.51
CA ILE A 8 -9.69 2.05 9.91
C ILE A 8 -9.67 2.34 8.41
N ALA A 9 -9.59 1.31 7.59
CA ALA A 9 -9.67 1.41 6.13
C ALA A 9 -10.93 0.70 5.61
N VAL A 10 -11.37 1.10 4.41
CA VAL A 10 -12.56 0.55 3.75
C VAL A 10 -12.30 0.38 2.27
N ASN A 11 -12.75 -0.74 1.71
CA ASN A 11 -12.84 -0.93 0.27
C ASN A 11 -13.97 -1.89 -0.07
N LYS A 12 -14.26 -2.09 -1.36
CA LYS A 12 -15.12 -3.18 -1.81
C LYS A 12 -14.50 -4.50 -1.36
N ALA A 13 -15.34 -5.40 -0.85
CA ALA A 13 -14.89 -6.65 -0.25
C ALA A 13 -14.06 -7.52 -1.23
N LYS A 14 -14.34 -7.42 -2.54
CA LYS A 14 -13.61 -8.13 -3.59
C LYS A 14 -12.22 -7.55 -3.91
N ASP A 15 -11.98 -6.29 -3.57
CA ASP A 15 -10.74 -5.57 -3.85
C ASP A 15 -9.80 -5.58 -2.62
N ILE A 16 -10.23 -6.18 -1.51
CA ILE A 16 -9.39 -6.46 -0.34
C ILE A 16 -8.79 -7.85 -0.48
N HIS A 17 -7.52 -7.90 -0.88
CA HIS A 17 -6.80 -9.14 -1.08
C HIS A 17 -5.92 -9.49 0.13
N THR A 18 -5.41 -10.71 0.16
CA THR A 18 -4.43 -11.13 1.17
C THR A 18 -3.17 -10.28 1.12
N SER A 19 -2.77 -9.79 -0.05
CA SER A 19 -1.66 -8.84 -0.21
C SER A 19 -1.93 -7.51 0.51
N THR A 20 -3.16 -6.99 0.44
CA THR A 20 -3.57 -5.78 1.16
C THR A 20 -3.42 -5.98 2.66
N LEU A 21 -3.93 -7.09 3.22
CA LEU A 21 -3.83 -7.37 4.66
C LEU A 21 -2.38 -7.54 5.11
N LYS A 22 -1.54 -8.23 4.31
CA LYS A 22 -0.12 -8.36 4.58
C LYS A 22 0.61 -7.01 4.59
N LEU A 23 0.21 -6.05 3.76
CA LEU A 23 0.77 -4.69 3.80
C LEU A 23 0.40 -3.97 5.12
N PHE A 24 -0.84 -4.09 5.58
CA PHE A 24 -1.25 -3.56 6.89
C PHE A 24 -0.45 -4.21 8.02
N GLU A 25 -0.30 -5.54 8.01
CA GLU A 25 0.49 -6.26 9.01
C GLU A 25 1.97 -5.85 9.01
N LYS A 26 2.55 -5.65 7.82
CA LYS A 26 3.95 -5.24 7.67
C LYS A 26 4.20 -3.82 8.16
N TYR A 27 3.35 -2.86 7.81
CA TYR A 27 3.63 -1.43 8.02
C TYR A 27 2.90 -0.80 9.20
N LEU A 28 1.80 -1.40 9.67
CA LEU A 28 1.02 -0.91 10.81
C LEU A 28 1.12 -1.88 11.99
N GLY A 29 0.69 -3.14 11.80
CA GLY A 29 0.67 -4.15 12.86
C GLY A 29 -0.55 -5.07 12.79
N GLU A 30 -0.97 -5.64 13.93
CA GLU A 30 -2.09 -6.60 14.00
C GLU A 30 -3.32 -6.05 13.25
N THR A 31 -3.86 -6.87 12.35
CA THR A 31 -4.92 -6.44 11.43
C THR A 31 -6.10 -7.41 11.46
N LYS A 32 -7.31 -6.86 11.54
CA LYS A 32 -8.57 -7.61 11.57
C LYS A 32 -9.56 -7.03 10.58
N THR A 33 -10.49 -7.84 10.09
CA THR A 33 -11.51 -7.37 9.14
C THR A 33 -12.92 -7.57 9.67
N SER A 34 -13.84 -6.69 9.28
CA SER A 34 -15.27 -6.88 9.55
C SER A 34 -15.90 -7.97 8.67
N LEU A 35 -17.13 -8.36 9.02
CA LEU A 35 -18.04 -8.97 8.05
C LEU A 35 -18.28 -8.00 6.87
N ALA A 36 -18.54 -8.56 5.69
CA ALA A 36 -18.86 -7.75 4.52
C ALA A 36 -20.31 -7.25 4.62
N TRP A 37 -20.53 -5.97 4.30
CA TRP A 37 -21.85 -5.36 4.25
C TRP A 37 -21.99 -4.49 3.00
N LYS A 38 -23.08 -4.67 2.25
CA LYS A 38 -23.33 -3.95 0.98
C LYS A 38 -22.12 -3.94 0.04
N LYS A 39 -21.47 -5.09 -0.16
CA LYS A 39 -20.27 -5.29 -1.00
C LYS A 39 -18.98 -4.59 -0.50
N HIS A 40 -18.98 -4.03 0.70
CA HIS A 40 -17.81 -3.37 1.31
C HIS A 40 -17.38 -4.10 2.57
N ARG A 41 -16.12 -3.90 2.98
CA ARG A 41 -15.54 -4.48 4.19
C ARG A 41 -14.59 -3.47 4.83
N LEU A 42 -14.55 -3.46 6.16
CA LEU A 42 -13.63 -2.65 6.95
C LEU A 42 -12.39 -3.46 7.32
N VAL A 43 -11.25 -2.79 7.38
CA VAL A 43 -9.97 -3.28 7.90
C VAL A 43 -9.60 -2.43 9.10
N PHE A 44 -9.37 -3.07 10.24
CA PHE A 44 -8.96 -2.45 11.50
C PHE A 44 -7.51 -2.82 11.78
N SER A 45 -6.69 -1.82 12.12
CA SER A 45 -5.28 -2.03 12.48
C SER A 45 -4.83 -0.98 13.50
N GLN A 46 -3.70 -1.25 14.16
CA GLN A 46 -3.01 -0.32 15.06
C GLN A 46 -1.58 -0.14 14.56
N ALA A 47 -1.04 1.08 14.67
CA ALA A 47 0.32 1.39 14.25
C ALA A 47 1.33 1.01 15.34
N THR A 48 1.52 -0.28 15.56
CA THR A 48 2.38 -0.86 16.60
C THR A 48 3.77 -1.26 16.09
N VAL A 49 4.03 -1.20 14.79
CA VAL A 49 5.35 -1.50 14.21
C VAL A 49 6.34 -0.38 14.58
N GLU A 50 7.38 -0.74 15.33
CA GLU A 50 8.46 0.15 15.76
C GLU A 50 9.84 -0.53 15.60
N PRO A 51 10.82 0.13 14.96
CA PRO A 51 10.72 1.43 14.28
C PRO A 51 9.87 1.36 13.00
N PRO A 52 9.34 2.49 12.51
CA PRO A 52 8.69 2.54 11.21
C PRO A 52 9.61 2.03 10.12
N ILE A 53 9.06 1.25 9.18
CA ILE A 53 9.83 0.76 8.04
C ILE A 53 9.99 1.90 7.04
N GLU A 54 11.23 2.34 6.83
CA GLU A 54 11.55 3.27 5.75
C GLU A 54 11.40 2.57 4.39
N VAL A 55 10.78 3.28 3.44
CA VAL A 55 10.57 2.81 2.07
C VAL A 55 11.12 3.84 1.11
N MET A 56 11.81 3.37 0.07
CA MET A 56 12.23 4.25 -1.02
C MET A 56 10.96 4.74 -1.74
N PRO A 57 10.70 6.06 -1.80
CA PRO A 57 9.43 6.55 -2.32
C PRO A 57 9.39 6.57 -3.85
N PHE A 58 10.38 5.98 -4.51
CA PHE A 58 10.52 6.05 -5.96
C PHE A 58 10.68 4.67 -6.57
N THR A 59 9.95 4.44 -7.66
CA THR A 59 10.26 3.39 -8.62
C THR A 59 11.17 3.99 -9.68
N THR A 60 12.32 3.35 -9.94
CA THR A 60 13.32 3.84 -10.89
C THR A 60 13.55 2.82 -12.00
N TRP A 61 13.51 3.26 -13.25
CA TRP A 61 13.74 2.40 -14.42
C TRP A 61 14.36 3.21 -15.58
N ARG A 62 15.05 2.53 -16.49
CA ARG A 62 15.72 3.13 -17.65
C ARG A 62 14.87 3.00 -18.90
N VAL A 63 14.92 4.01 -19.76
CA VAL A 63 14.22 3.99 -21.05
C VAL A 63 15.07 3.22 -22.06
N ASP A 64 14.49 2.18 -22.66
CA ASP A 64 15.20 1.37 -23.65
C ASP A 64 15.57 2.20 -24.88
N GLY A 65 16.86 2.18 -25.25
CA GLY A 65 17.37 2.91 -26.42
C GLY A 65 17.78 4.36 -26.16
N GLU A 66 17.55 4.89 -24.96
CA GLU A 66 17.85 6.29 -24.60
C GLU A 66 18.76 6.36 -23.36
N ASP A 67 19.56 7.43 -23.23
CA ASP A 67 20.35 7.70 -22.01
C ASP A 67 19.51 8.47 -20.99
N ILE A 68 18.36 7.89 -20.62
CA ILE A 68 17.38 8.49 -19.72
C ILE A 68 17.01 7.48 -18.63
N GLU A 69 17.08 7.93 -17.37
CA GLU A 69 16.57 7.20 -16.21
C GLU A 69 15.39 7.97 -15.60
N LEU A 70 14.26 7.28 -15.44
CA LEU A 70 13.05 7.83 -14.89
C LEU A 70 12.88 7.41 -13.44
N LYS A 71 12.46 8.36 -12.60
CA LYS A 71 12.25 8.19 -11.17
C LYS A 71 10.85 8.66 -10.82
N ASN A 72 9.96 7.71 -10.57
CA ASN A 72 8.53 7.96 -10.42
C ASN A 72 8.06 7.81 -8.98
N MET A 73 7.23 8.76 -8.55
CA MET A 73 6.47 8.65 -7.31
C MET A 73 5.34 7.61 -7.46
N PRO A 74 4.76 7.10 -6.35
CA PRO A 74 3.62 6.20 -6.43
C PRO A 74 2.43 6.88 -7.13
N ASN A 75 1.63 6.09 -7.84
CA ASN A 75 0.45 6.51 -8.62
C ASN A 75 0.73 7.37 -9.87
N VAL A 76 1.99 7.53 -10.30
CA VAL A 76 2.30 8.09 -11.62
C VAL A 76 1.85 7.11 -12.72
N TYR A 77 1.14 7.62 -13.75
CA TYR A 77 0.74 6.83 -14.91
C TYR A 77 1.97 6.24 -15.63
N SER A 78 1.93 4.96 -15.98
CA SER A 78 3.07 4.22 -16.52
C SER A 78 4.36 4.42 -15.70
N GLY A 79 4.22 4.46 -14.37
CA GLY A 79 5.31 4.73 -13.44
C GLY A 79 6.36 3.61 -13.36
N GLU A 80 6.10 2.43 -13.92
CA GLU A 80 6.98 1.25 -13.84
C GLU A 80 7.62 0.87 -15.19
N SER A 81 7.09 1.36 -16.31
CA SER A 81 7.61 1.08 -17.66
C SER A 81 7.06 2.08 -18.67
N LEU A 82 7.67 2.14 -19.87
CA LEU A 82 7.13 2.95 -20.95
C LEU A 82 5.75 2.41 -21.38
N ASP A 83 4.83 3.31 -21.71
CA ASP A 83 3.53 2.95 -22.26
C ASP A 83 3.71 2.40 -23.68
N LEU A 84 2.96 1.35 -24.04
CA LEU A 84 3.03 0.68 -25.35
C LEU A 84 2.02 1.23 -26.36
#